data_AF-A0A8J4A5X3-F1
#
_entry.id   AF-A0A8J4A5X3-F1
#
_cell.length_a   1.000
_cell.length_b   1.000
_cell.length_c   1.000
_cell.angle_alpha   90.00
_cell.angle_beta   90.00
_cell.angle_gamma   90.00
#
_symmetry.space_group_name_H-M   'P 1'
#
loop_
_entity.id
_entity.type
_entity.pdbx_description
1 polymer ?
#
loop_
_entity_poly.entity_id
_entity_poly.type
_entity_poly.pdbx_seq_one_letter_code
_entity_poly.pdbx_strand_id
1 'polypeptide(L)'
;MTAALDVAATVASELETDGRRVPAPAAVFVAGSLARAGIAASERRLGLSDVDVAALLPGPVALAARGTGAAPAVAAWLAVAGPRTVLLAAPRSFCAGVERAIEIVERSLAHGPVFVRKQIVHNTHVVEDLGGRGATFVDELDEVPDGATVVFSAHGVSPAVRAEADSRGLTVVDATCPLVARVHASARRAAARGDTVVLIGHPGHEEVEGTLGEAPGSVLVSTVDDVDRLSVPDPATVTFLAQTTLAVDETADVVARLRSRFPDARGAAEEDICYATTNRQDALRSVASDADLVLVVGSANSSNSRRLAEQAVRQGTRAELVDDVSHVRPEWLAGARTIGLTAGASAPPGLVDELVRALGGLGPVTVTERRTVAETVRFTLPPLPEASP
;
A
#
# COMPACT_ATOMS: atom_id res chain seq x y z
N MET A 1 -13.96 20.33 25.79
CA MET A 1 -15.12 19.45 26.06
C MET A 1 -15.44 18.71 24.77
N THR A 2 -14.85 17.52 24.60
CA THR A 2 -15.20 16.63 23.50
C THR A 2 -16.63 16.16 23.71
N ALA A 3 -17.52 16.45 22.76
CA ALA A 3 -18.82 15.80 22.71
C ALA A 3 -18.54 14.29 22.66
N ALA A 4 -19.02 13.53 23.63
CA ALA A 4 -19.02 12.09 23.53
C ALA A 4 -19.79 11.77 22.24
N LEU A 5 -19.12 11.19 21.24
CA LEU A 5 -19.78 10.60 20.10
C LEU A 5 -20.82 9.63 20.67
N ASP A 6 -22.10 9.86 20.43
CA ASP A 6 -23.17 8.96 20.85
C ASP A 6 -22.93 7.62 20.15
N VAL A 7 -22.35 6.67 20.88
CA VAL A 7 -22.04 5.33 20.38
C VAL A 7 -23.37 4.61 20.16
N ALA A 8 -23.74 4.44 18.89
CA ALA A 8 -25.00 3.82 18.50
C ALA A 8 -24.97 2.28 18.57
N ALA A 9 -23.77 1.69 18.54
CA ALA A 9 -23.57 0.25 18.69
C ALA A 9 -22.28 -0.10 19.46
N THR A 10 -22.26 -1.25 20.15
CA THR A 10 -21.04 -1.81 20.73
C THR A 10 -20.79 -3.18 20.16
N VAL A 11 -19.59 -3.44 19.65
CA VAL A 11 -19.17 -4.76 19.17
C VAL A 11 -18.27 -5.40 20.24
N ALA A 12 -18.50 -6.68 20.51
CA ALA A 12 -17.73 -7.42 21.49
C ALA A 12 -16.34 -7.73 20.94
N SER A 13 -15.27 -7.12 21.47
CA SER A 13 -13.88 -7.56 21.19
C SER A 13 -13.49 -8.80 22.00
N GLU A 14 -14.20 -9.02 23.11
CA GLU A 14 -14.14 -10.20 23.95
C GLU A 14 -15.52 -10.45 24.55
N LEU A 15 -15.94 -11.72 24.60
CA LEU A 15 -17.18 -12.15 25.23
C LEU A 15 -16.90 -12.82 26.57
N GLU A 16 -17.59 -12.37 27.62
CA GLU A 16 -17.57 -13.02 28.93
C GLU A 16 -18.79 -13.95 29.07
N THR A 17 -18.52 -15.26 29.23
CA THR A 17 -19.53 -16.32 29.35
C THR A 17 -19.09 -17.33 30.40
N ASP A 18 -19.95 -17.64 31.37
CA ASP A 18 -19.69 -18.63 32.44
C ASP A 18 -18.33 -18.44 33.15
N GLY A 19 -17.95 -17.19 33.40
CA GLY A 19 -16.66 -16.82 34.01
C GLY A 19 -15.43 -17.03 33.12
N ARG A 20 -15.63 -17.38 31.84
CA ARG A 20 -14.59 -17.51 30.82
C ARG A 20 -14.61 -16.31 29.88
N ARG A 21 -13.43 -15.96 29.40
CA ARG A 21 -13.23 -14.94 28.38
C ARG A 21 -12.97 -15.60 27.04
N VAL A 22 -13.76 -15.23 26.04
CA VAL A 22 -13.67 -15.73 24.67
C VAL A 22 -13.29 -14.56 23.77
N PRO A 23 -12.10 -14.55 23.16
CA PRO A 23 -11.73 -13.55 22.18
C PRO A 23 -12.69 -13.54 20.99
N ALA A 24 -12.99 -12.35 20.46
CA ALA A 24 -13.87 -12.18 19.30
C ALA A 24 -13.10 -11.50 18.15
N PRO A 25 -12.13 -12.18 17.51
CA PRO A 25 -11.27 -11.53 16.53
C PRO A 25 -12.02 -11.09 15.25
N ALA A 26 -13.22 -11.62 15.00
CA ALA A 26 -14.08 -11.17 13.90
C ALA A 26 -14.94 -9.94 14.24
N ALA A 27 -14.82 -9.38 15.46
CA ALA A 27 -15.50 -8.14 15.85
C ALA A 27 -15.26 -7.00 14.87
N VAL A 28 -14.02 -6.86 14.41
CA VAL A 28 -13.60 -5.79 13.49
C VAL A 28 -14.37 -5.81 12.16
N PHE A 29 -14.80 -6.99 11.69
CA PHE A 29 -15.64 -7.12 10.50
C PHE A 29 -17.04 -6.53 10.70
N VAL A 30 -17.62 -6.76 11.88
CA VAL A 30 -18.91 -6.20 12.27
C VAL A 30 -18.77 -4.69 12.45
N ALA A 31 -17.73 -4.23 13.14
CA ALA A 31 -17.43 -2.81 13.32
C ALA A 31 -17.30 -2.09 11.96
N GLY A 32 -16.53 -2.65 11.03
CA GLY A 32 -16.40 -2.11 9.67
C GLY A 32 -17.71 -2.08 8.89
N SER A 33 -18.59 -3.06 9.09
CA SER A 33 -19.92 -3.08 8.45
C SER A 33 -20.84 -1.99 9.00
N LEU A 34 -20.79 -1.75 10.32
CA LEU A 34 -21.53 -0.68 10.97
C LEU A 34 -21.01 0.70 10.53
N ALA A 35 -19.69 0.88 10.48
CA ALA A 35 -19.06 2.11 10.01
C ALA A 35 -19.51 2.47 8.57
N ARG A 36 -19.53 1.49 7.66
CA ARG A 36 -20.04 1.68 6.28
C ARG A 36 -21.52 2.05 6.22
N ALA A 37 -22.30 1.62 7.20
CA ALA A 37 -23.71 2.01 7.33
C ALA A 37 -23.91 3.37 8.03
N GLY A 38 -22.82 4.10 8.36
CA GLY A 38 -22.88 5.37 9.07
C GLY A 38 -23.18 5.23 10.56
N ILE A 39 -22.98 4.04 11.14
CA ILE A 39 -23.28 3.73 12.54
C ILE A 39 -21.97 3.75 13.33
N ALA A 40 -21.84 4.71 14.25
CA ALA A 40 -20.70 4.79 15.16
C ALA A 40 -20.71 3.59 16.12
N ALA A 41 -19.66 2.77 16.07
CA ALA A 41 -19.50 1.61 16.93
C ALA A 41 -18.25 1.76 17.82
N SER A 42 -18.31 1.21 19.03
CA SER A 42 -17.12 1.02 19.87
C SER A 42 -16.86 -0.45 20.12
N GLU A 43 -15.59 -0.85 20.20
CA GLU A 43 -15.20 -2.20 20.56
C GLU A 43 -14.95 -2.28 22.07
N ARG A 44 -15.65 -3.18 22.75
CA ARG A 44 -15.53 -3.38 24.20
C ARG A 44 -15.70 -4.84 24.56
N ARG A 45 -15.29 -5.21 25.78
CA ARG A 45 -15.77 -6.45 26.39
C ARG A 45 -17.27 -6.35 26.63
N LEU A 46 -18.02 -7.40 26.27
CA LEU A 46 -19.45 -7.53 26.57
C LEU A 46 -19.72 -8.85 27.30
N GLY A 47 -20.64 -8.82 28.27
CA GLY A 47 -21.23 -10.02 28.82
C GLY A 47 -22.41 -10.50 27.95
N LEU A 48 -22.76 -11.79 28.03
CA LEU A 48 -23.92 -12.32 27.29
C LEU A 48 -25.27 -11.68 27.70
N SER A 49 -25.36 -11.07 28.87
CA SER A 49 -26.54 -10.29 29.29
C SER A 49 -26.64 -8.92 28.63
N ASP A 50 -25.55 -8.46 28.00
CA ASP A 50 -25.41 -7.09 27.49
C ASP A 50 -25.49 -7.01 25.95
N VAL A 51 -25.82 -8.11 25.27
CA VAL A 51 -25.79 -8.24 23.80
C VAL A 51 -27.20 -8.40 23.24
N ASP A 52 -27.48 -7.71 22.12
CA ASP A 52 -28.75 -7.88 21.41
C ASP A 52 -28.72 -9.11 20.50
N VAL A 53 -27.55 -9.41 19.94
CA VAL A 53 -27.29 -10.59 19.13
C VAL A 53 -25.90 -11.15 19.48
N ALA A 54 -25.86 -12.44 19.75
CA ALA A 54 -24.61 -13.20 19.92
C ALA A 54 -24.70 -14.54 19.20
N ALA A 55 -23.57 -14.96 18.63
CA ALA A 55 -23.37 -16.30 18.14
C ALA A 55 -21.99 -16.80 18.58
N LEU A 56 -22.00 -17.95 19.25
CA LEU A 56 -20.82 -18.73 19.59
C LEU A 56 -20.78 -19.89 18.60
N LEU A 57 -19.81 -19.88 17.68
CA LEU A 57 -19.59 -21.00 16.77
C LEU A 57 -18.58 -21.98 17.39
N PRO A 58 -18.52 -23.25 16.95
CA PRO A 58 -17.55 -24.20 17.48
C PRO A 58 -16.11 -23.68 17.38
N GLY A 59 -15.35 -23.69 18.48
CA GLY A 59 -14.00 -23.15 18.56
C GLY A 59 -13.93 -21.75 19.20
N PRO A 60 -12.86 -20.96 18.98
CA PRO A 60 -12.68 -19.63 19.57
C PRO A 60 -13.49 -18.52 18.84
N VAL A 61 -14.60 -18.88 18.22
CA VAL A 61 -15.35 -17.98 17.33
C VAL A 61 -16.52 -17.38 18.06
N ALA A 62 -16.45 -16.07 18.26
CA ALA A 62 -17.47 -15.29 18.93
C ALA A 62 -17.78 -14.03 18.12
N LEU A 63 -19.06 -13.83 17.77
CA LEU A 63 -19.57 -12.60 17.18
C LEU A 63 -20.72 -12.11 18.05
N ALA A 64 -20.57 -10.91 18.60
CA ALA A 64 -21.65 -10.29 19.36
C ALA A 64 -21.61 -8.78 19.26
N ALA A 65 -22.80 -8.19 19.25
CA ALA A 65 -22.96 -6.75 19.28
C ALA A 65 -24.29 -6.36 19.92
N ARG A 66 -24.38 -5.10 20.33
CA ARG A 66 -25.60 -4.44 20.81
C ARG A 66 -25.76 -3.09 20.13
N GLY A 67 -26.98 -2.59 20.05
CA GLY A 67 -27.35 -1.30 19.49
C GLY A 67 -27.86 -1.36 18.05
N THR A 68 -28.12 -0.19 17.49
CA THR A 68 -28.80 -0.03 16.20
C THR A 68 -27.97 -0.64 15.07
N GLY A 69 -28.61 -1.44 14.21
CA GLY A 69 -27.96 -2.07 13.05
C GLY A 69 -27.01 -3.24 13.37
N ALA A 70 -26.79 -3.56 14.65
CA ALA A 70 -25.92 -4.66 15.08
C ALA A 70 -26.42 -6.03 14.57
N ALA A 71 -27.72 -6.31 14.73
CA ALA A 71 -28.32 -7.58 14.34
C ALA A 71 -28.11 -7.97 12.86
N PRO A 72 -28.47 -7.12 11.86
CA PRO A 72 -28.24 -7.46 10.46
C PRO A 72 -26.75 -7.57 10.10
N ALA A 73 -25.88 -6.74 10.70
CA ALA A 73 -24.44 -6.84 10.48
C ALA A 73 -23.87 -8.18 10.98
N VAL A 74 -24.20 -8.58 12.21
CA VAL A 74 -23.78 -9.88 12.77
C VAL A 74 -24.34 -11.03 11.94
N ALA A 75 -25.62 -10.98 11.55
CA ALA A 75 -26.25 -12.02 10.73
C ALA A 75 -25.54 -12.21 9.37
N ALA A 76 -25.14 -11.12 8.71
CA ALA A 76 -24.43 -11.19 7.43
C ALA A 76 -23.06 -11.91 7.56
N TRP A 77 -22.31 -11.65 8.62
CA TRP A 77 -21.03 -12.33 8.88
C TRP A 77 -21.20 -13.79 9.31
N LEU A 78 -22.25 -14.11 10.05
CA LEU A 78 -22.58 -15.48 10.39
C LEU A 78 -23.00 -16.31 9.17
N ALA A 79 -23.69 -15.70 8.20
CA ALA A 79 -24.07 -16.37 6.97
C ALA A 79 -22.87 -16.82 6.11
N VAL A 80 -21.70 -16.21 6.32
CA VAL A 80 -20.45 -16.57 5.65
C VAL A 80 -19.44 -17.22 6.59
N ALA A 81 -19.82 -17.56 7.82
CA ALA A 81 -18.95 -18.29 8.73
C ALA A 81 -18.69 -19.72 8.23
N GLY A 82 -17.47 -20.20 8.41
CA GLY A 82 -17.07 -21.53 7.96
C GLY A 82 -15.56 -21.71 7.87
N PRO A 83 -15.09 -22.96 7.70
CA PRO A 83 -13.67 -23.27 7.56
C PRO A 83 -13.11 -22.70 6.26
N ARG A 84 -11.85 -22.22 6.31
CA ARG A 84 -11.16 -21.62 5.16
C ARG A 84 -9.70 -22.03 5.08
N THR A 85 -9.19 -22.02 3.86
CA THR A 85 -7.74 -22.08 3.57
C THR A 85 -7.27 -20.70 3.14
N VAL A 86 -6.19 -20.19 3.75
CA VAL A 86 -5.51 -18.97 3.34
C VAL A 86 -4.20 -19.34 2.65
N LEU A 87 -4.08 -19.01 1.36
CA LEU A 87 -2.85 -19.12 0.59
C LEU A 87 -2.11 -17.79 0.68
N LEU A 88 -1.07 -17.75 1.49
CA LEU A 88 -0.36 -16.53 1.82
C LEU A 88 0.84 -16.33 0.90
N ALA A 89 0.81 -15.30 0.06
CA ALA A 89 1.88 -15.00 -0.89
C ALA A 89 3.15 -14.53 -0.19
N ALA A 90 4.33 -15.00 -0.60
CA ALA A 90 5.61 -14.48 -0.13
C ALA A 90 6.62 -14.31 -1.30
N PRO A 91 7.25 -13.13 -1.46
CA PRO A 91 7.20 -11.97 -0.56
C PRO A 91 5.90 -11.14 -0.65
N ARG A 92 5.62 -10.37 0.42
CA ARG A 92 4.48 -9.46 0.60
C ARG A 92 4.88 -8.36 1.59
N SER A 93 4.06 -7.32 1.73
CA SER A 93 4.27 -6.22 2.69
C SER A 93 5.56 -5.43 2.40
N PHE A 94 6.12 -4.72 3.39
CA PHE A 94 7.26 -3.82 3.23
C PHE A 94 8.41 -4.34 2.35
N CYS A 95 8.93 -3.47 1.48
CA CYS A 95 10.19 -3.68 0.78
C CYS A 95 11.30 -2.84 1.43
N ALA A 96 12.56 -3.11 1.08
CA ALA A 96 13.71 -2.41 1.66
C ALA A 96 13.67 -0.87 1.53
N GLY A 97 13.06 -0.35 0.45
CA GLY A 97 12.91 1.09 0.25
C GLY A 97 11.90 1.71 1.22
N VAL A 98 10.80 1.00 1.48
CA VAL A 98 9.75 1.43 2.42
C VAL A 98 10.24 1.34 3.86
N GLU A 99 10.88 0.23 4.24
CA GLU A 99 11.48 0.10 5.58
C GLU A 99 12.47 1.23 5.86
N ARG A 100 13.36 1.51 4.91
CA ARG A 100 14.30 2.64 4.99
C ARG A 100 13.58 3.97 5.17
N ALA A 101 12.54 4.25 4.40
CA ALA A 101 11.86 5.53 4.43
C ALA A 101 11.10 5.76 5.75
N ILE A 102 10.45 4.73 6.26
CA ILE A 102 9.81 4.77 7.59
C ILE A 102 10.87 5.02 8.66
N GLU A 103 11.95 4.23 8.67
CA GLU A 103 13.02 4.36 9.66
C GLU A 103 13.69 5.73 9.65
N ILE A 104 13.80 6.38 8.48
CA ILE A 104 14.28 7.76 8.37
C ILE A 104 13.38 8.71 9.17
N VAL A 105 12.07 8.66 8.97
CA VAL A 105 11.14 9.54 9.69
C VAL A 105 11.18 9.23 11.19
N GLU A 106 11.14 7.96 11.57
CA GLU A 106 11.18 7.53 12.98
C GLU A 106 12.42 8.05 13.72
N ARG A 107 13.59 7.97 13.07
CA ARG A 107 14.83 8.45 13.66
C ARG A 107 14.91 9.97 13.64
N SER A 108 14.48 10.63 12.55
CA SER A 108 14.44 12.09 12.48
C SER A 108 13.56 12.70 13.58
N LEU A 109 12.47 12.03 13.98
CA LEU A 109 11.61 12.49 15.09
C LEU A 109 12.33 12.54 16.44
N ALA A 110 13.42 11.79 16.63
CA ALA A 110 14.24 11.87 17.83
C ALA A 110 15.07 13.17 17.91
N HIS A 111 15.19 13.92 16.82
CA HIS A 111 16.00 15.13 16.71
C HIS A 111 15.19 16.44 16.72
N GLY A 112 13.85 16.37 16.64
CA GLY A 112 12.96 17.53 16.66
C GLY A 112 11.70 17.34 15.79
N PRO A 113 10.92 18.42 15.57
CA PRO A 113 9.78 18.40 14.66
C PRO A 113 10.20 18.02 13.24
N VAL A 114 9.49 17.07 12.63
CA VAL A 114 9.75 16.59 11.28
C VAL A 114 8.56 16.89 10.39
N PHE A 115 8.82 17.58 9.29
CA PHE A 115 7.87 17.73 8.20
C PHE A 115 8.19 16.71 7.12
N VAL A 116 7.17 16.05 6.57
CA VAL A 116 7.34 15.11 5.46
C VAL A 116 6.58 15.68 4.26
N ARG A 117 7.28 15.89 3.14
CA ARG A 117 6.63 16.35 1.92
C ARG A 117 5.90 15.19 1.27
N LYS A 118 4.59 15.34 1.07
CA LYS A 118 3.63 14.30 0.72
C LYS A 118 3.68 13.13 1.70
N GLN A 119 3.02 12.02 1.39
CA GLN A 119 3.10 10.82 2.22
C GLN A 119 4.49 10.17 2.09
N ILE A 120 5.10 9.74 3.20
CA ILE A 120 6.40 9.07 3.18
C ILE A 120 6.38 7.83 2.27
N VAL A 121 5.25 7.11 2.30
CA VAL A 121 4.86 5.99 1.43
C VAL A 121 3.34 6.02 1.26
N HIS A 122 2.81 5.48 0.17
CA HIS A 122 1.35 5.38 -0.04
C HIS A 122 0.71 4.28 0.82
N ASN A 123 0.54 4.55 2.12
CA ASN A 123 -0.29 3.74 3.01
C ASN A 123 -0.84 4.57 4.17
N THR A 124 -2.15 4.57 4.33
CA THR A 124 -2.87 5.37 5.33
C THR A 124 -2.41 5.03 6.75
N HIS A 125 -2.31 3.75 7.11
CA HIS A 125 -1.89 3.33 8.45
C HIS A 125 -0.46 3.76 8.80
N VAL A 126 0.48 3.73 7.85
CA VAL A 126 1.85 4.22 8.08
C VAL A 126 1.85 5.73 8.31
N VAL A 127 1.07 6.48 7.53
CA VAL A 127 0.95 7.94 7.68
C VAL A 127 0.31 8.30 9.03
N GLU A 128 -0.76 7.61 9.41
CA GLU A 128 -1.43 7.80 10.70
C GLU A 128 -0.54 7.45 11.90
N ASP A 129 0.21 6.34 11.84
CA ASP A 129 1.15 5.96 12.90
C ASP A 129 2.24 7.02 13.09
N LEU A 130 2.90 7.43 12.01
CA LEU A 130 3.95 8.43 12.06
C LEU A 130 3.41 9.81 12.48
N GLY A 131 2.19 10.15 12.05
CA GLY A 131 1.48 11.35 12.49
C GLY A 131 1.19 11.33 13.99
N GLY A 132 0.71 10.20 14.51
CA GLY A 132 0.50 9.98 15.94
C GLY A 132 1.79 10.06 16.77
N ARG A 133 2.94 9.84 16.13
CA ARG A 133 4.29 9.97 16.72
C ARG A 133 4.91 11.36 16.57
N GLY A 134 4.24 12.28 15.88
CA GLY A 134 4.62 13.69 15.78
C GLY A 134 5.16 14.14 14.43
N ALA A 135 5.11 13.31 13.38
CA ALA A 135 5.43 13.76 12.03
C ALA A 135 4.28 14.60 11.44
N THR A 136 4.61 15.70 10.77
CA THR A 136 3.62 16.54 10.06
C THR A 136 3.77 16.31 8.56
N PHE A 137 2.75 15.74 7.93
CA PHE A 137 2.72 15.58 6.47
C PHE A 137 2.15 16.85 5.83
N VAL A 138 2.85 17.38 4.83
CA VAL A 138 2.46 18.58 4.07
C VAL A 138 2.34 18.26 2.60
N ASP A 139 1.53 19.02 1.86
CA ASP A 139 1.45 18.84 0.43
C ASP A 139 2.63 19.53 -0.29
N GLU A 140 2.90 20.78 0.04
CA GLU A 140 3.95 21.58 -0.57
C GLU A 140 4.91 22.14 0.47
N LEU A 141 6.06 22.64 0.00
CA LEU A 141 7.09 23.09 0.92
C LEU A 141 6.69 24.37 1.64
N ASP A 142 5.92 25.29 1.02
CA ASP A 142 5.48 26.56 1.62
C ASP A 142 4.70 26.41 2.94
N GLU A 143 4.17 25.22 3.23
CA GLU A 143 3.56 24.85 4.51
C GLU A 143 4.58 24.52 5.62
N VAL A 144 5.84 24.28 5.26
CA VAL A 144 6.95 23.98 6.19
C VAL A 144 7.56 25.30 6.68
N PRO A 145 7.82 25.48 7.99
CA PRO A 145 8.55 26.65 8.48
C PRO A 145 9.98 26.73 7.93
N ASP A 146 10.48 27.95 7.63
CA ASP A 146 11.86 28.14 7.20
C ASP A 146 12.86 27.59 8.24
N GLY A 147 13.97 27.01 7.77
CA GLY A 147 14.98 26.38 8.63
C GLY A 147 14.56 25.04 9.27
N ALA A 148 13.32 24.58 9.09
CA ALA A 148 12.86 23.31 9.66
C ALA A 148 13.47 22.09 8.94
N THR A 149 13.34 20.91 9.58
CA THR A 149 13.70 19.63 8.96
C THR A 149 12.57 19.15 8.06
N VAL A 150 12.89 18.87 6.80
CA VAL A 150 11.96 18.26 5.85
C VAL A 150 12.49 16.92 5.34
N VAL A 151 11.63 15.91 5.31
CA VAL A 151 11.90 14.61 4.73
C VAL A 151 11.21 14.52 3.37
N PHE A 152 11.96 14.19 2.31
CA PHE A 152 11.38 13.87 1.01
C PHE A 152 10.95 12.40 0.96
N SER A 153 9.79 12.12 0.38
CA SER A 153 9.18 10.79 0.36
C SER A 153 10.02 9.73 -0.38
N ALA A 154 9.68 8.46 -0.20
CA ALA A 154 10.32 7.34 -0.89
C ALA A 154 10.19 7.41 -2.42
N HIS A 155 9.17 8.12 -2.92
CA HIS A 155 8.87 8.29 -4.34
C HIS A 155 9.81 9.29 -5.03
N GLY A 156 10.59 10.05 -4.26
CA GLY A 156 11.48 11.07 -4.80
C GLY A 156 10.78 12.37 -5.18
N VAL A 157 11.60 13.39 -5.42
CA VAL A 157 11.15 14.75 -5.75
C VAL A 157 11.94 15.30 -6.93
N SER A 158 11.35 16.26 -7.64
CA SER A 158 11.98 16.92 -8.78
C SER A 158 13.15 17.83 -8.34
N PRO A 159 14.07 18.17 -9.25
CA PRO A 159 15.12 19.15 -8.96
C PRO A 159 14.59 20.52 -8.52
N ALA A 160 13.40 20.93 -8.98
CA ALA A 160 12.78 22.18 -8.58
C ALA A 160 12.41 22.21 -7.09
N VAL A 161 11.84 21.12 -6.58
CA VAL A 161 11.50 20.97 -5.15
C VAL A 161 12.77 20.98 -4.30
N ARG A 162 13.86 20.37 -4.77
CA ARG A 162 15.17 20.42 -4.09
C ARG A 162 15.71 21.84 -4.02
N ALA A 163 15.68 22.57 -5.13
CA ALA A 163 16.14 23.95 -5.19
C ALA A 163 15.30 24.88 -4.30
N GLU A 164 13.99 24.64 -4.20
CA GLU A 164 13.12 25.38 -3.29
C GLU A 164 13.52 25.14 -1.83
N ALA A 165 13.69 23.88 -1.41
CA ALA A 165 14.12 23.55 -0.05
C ALA A 165 15.47 24.20 0.31
N ASP A 166 16.44 24.17 -0.61
CA ASP A 166 17.74 24.82 -0.45
C ASP A 166 17.60 26.34 -0.31
N SER A 167 16.77 26.97 -1.16
CA SER A 167 16.55 28.43 -1.13
C SER A 167 15.92 28.91 0.18
N ARG A 168 15.19 28.03 0.87
CA ARG A 168 14.51 28.28 2.14
C ARG A 168 15.32 27.84 3.35
N GLY A 169 16.54 27.35 3.13
CA GLY A 169 17.43 26.90 4.19
C GLY A 169 16.88 25.72 4.99
N LEU A 170 16.03 24.88 4.39
CA LEU A 170 15.47 23.71 5.06
C LEU A 170 16.56 22.66 5.27
N THR A 171 16.52 21.97 6.40
CA THR A 171 17.37 20.79 6.64
C THR A 171 16.73 19.59 5.96
N VAL A 172 17.22 19.22 4.77
CA VAL A 172 16.65 18.13 3.97
C VAL A 172 17.20 16.76 4.39
N VAL A 173 16.30 15.81 4.62
CA VAL A 173 16.61 14.38 4.77
C VAL A 173 15.95 13.61 3.64
N ASP A 174 16.74 13.04 2.73
CA ASP A 174 16.20 12.42 1.51
C ASP A 174 15.89 10.92 1.69
N ALA A 175 14.60 10.61 1.83
CA ALA A 175 14.13 9.22 1.92
C ALA A 175 13.87 8.57 0.56
N THR A 176 14.16 9.24 -0.57
CA THR A 176 14.01 8.67 -1.92
C THR A 176 14.62 7.26 -1.96
N CYS A 177 13.83 6.30 -2.46
CA CYS A 177 14.30 4.93 -2.61
C CYS A 177 15.53 4.90 -3.55
N PRO A 178 16.64 4.21 -3.21
CA PRO A 178 17.80 4.14 -4.09
C PRO A 178 17.52 3.60 -5.49
N LEU A 179 16.45 2.81 -5.66
CA LEU A 179 16.00 2.30 -6.95
C LEU A 179 15.32 3.40 -7.78
N VAL A 180 14.54 4.29 -7.16
CA VAL A 180 13.98 5.50 -7.80
C VAL A 180 15.09 6.48 -8.15
N ALA A 181 16.04 6.72 -7.23
CA ALA A 181 17.18 7.60 -7.48
C ALA A 181 18.03 7.13 -8.68
N ARG A 182 18.08 5.82 -8.94
CA ARG A 182 18.70 5.26 -10.14
C ARG A 182 17.96 5.66 -11.41
N VAL A 183 16.62 5.60 -11.42
CA VAL A 183 15.79 6.03 -12.56
C VAL A 183 16.00 7.53 -12.81
N HIS A 184 16.02 8.35 -11.77
CA HIS A 184 16.36 9.78 -11.86
C HIS A 184 17.74 9.99 -12.51
N ALA A 185 18.76 9.23 -12.08
CA ALA A 185 20.09 9.30 -12.67
C ALA A 185 20.13 8.83 -14.14
N SER A 186 19.31 7.86 -14.52
CA SER A 186 19.14 7.43 -15.92
C SER A 186 18.48 8.51 -16.76
N ALA A 187 17.44 9.19 -16.25
CA ALA A 187 16.78 10.32 -16.91
C ALA A 187 17.77 11.46 -17.19
N ARG A 188 18.53 11.90 -16.16
CA ARG A 188 19.57 12.94 -16.33
C ARG A 188 20.62 12.54 -17.36
N ARG A 189 21.11 11.30 -17.32
CA ARG A 189 22.12 10.81 -18.27
C ARG A 189 21.60 10.76 -19.70
N ALA A 190 20.34 10.39 -19.90
CA ALA A 190 19.72 10.35 -21.22
C ALA A 190 19.52 11.77 -21.79
N ALA A 191 18.96 12.67 -20.98
CA ALA A 191 18.83 14.08 -21.37
C ALA A 191 20.18 14.75 -21.68
N ALA A 192 21.22 14.47 -20.88
CA ALA A 192 22.57 15.01 -21.12
C ALA A 192 23.22 14.48 -22.43
N ARG A 193 22.78 13.33 -22.95
CA ARG A 193 23.20 12.82 -24.27
C ARG A 193 22.41 13.44 -25.43
N GLY A 194 21.36 14.21 -25.14
CA GLY A 194 20.43 14.73 -26.14
C GLY A 194 19.36 13.71 -26.57
N ASP A 195 19.21 12.58 -25.85
CA ASP A 195 18.16 11.61 -26.15
C ASP A 195 16.80 12.19 -25.72
N THR A 196 15.75 11.95 -26.52
CA THR A 196 14.36 12.14 -26.09
C THR A 196 14.03 11.08 -25.04
N VAL A 197 13.73 11.52 -23.83
CA VAL A 197 13.37 10.62 -22.72
C VAL A 197 11.87 10.31 -22.77
N VAL A 198 11.52 9.04 -22.86
CA VAL A 198 10.14 8.54 -22.81
C VAL A 198 9.95 7.78 -21.50
N LEU A 199 9.24 8.38 -20.55
CA LEU A 199 8.93 7.71 -19.29
C LEU A 199 7.65 6.89 -19.44
N ILE A 200 7.72 5.60 -19.17
CA ILE A 200 6.55 4.73 -19.01
C ILE A 200 6.10 4.84 -17.56
N GLY A 201 4.87 5.30 -17.33
CA GLY A 201 4.38 5.55 -15.98
C GLY A 201 2.94 6.02 -15.95
N HIS A 202 2.38 6.20 -14.75
CA HIS A 202 1.04 6.75 -14.59
C HIS A 202 1.05 8.26 -14.34
N PRO A 203 0.20 9.04 -15.03
CA PRO A 203 0.12 10.49 -14.83
C PRO A 203 -0.31 10.83 -13.40
N GLY A 204 0.27 11.90 -12.84
CA GLY A 204 -0.03 12.39 -11.49
C GLY A 204 0.56 11.54 -10.35
N HIS A 205 1.40 10.55 -10.64
CA HIS A 205 2.13 9.83 -9.60
C HIS A 205 3.40 10.58 -9.20
N GLU A 206 3.66 10.73 -7.90
CA GLU A 206 4.81 11.49 -7.36
C GLU A 206 6.16 11.06 -7.97
N GLU A 207 6.39 9.74 -8.07
CA GLU A 207 7.61 9.17 -8.70
C GLU A 207 7.77 9.59 -10.18
N VAL A 208 6.66 9.70 -10.90
CA VAL A 208 6.64 10.13 -12.30
C VAL A 208 6.94 11.62 -12.39
N GLU A 209 6.34 12.45 -11.54
CA GLU A 209 6.62 13.89 -11.48
C GLU A 209 8.08 14.18 -11.13
N GLY A 210 8.62 13.45 -10.13
CA GLY A 210 10.03 13.51 -9.76
C GLY A 210 10.95 13.17 -10.93
N THR A 211 10.69 12.06 -11.62
CA THR A 211 11.50 11.58 -12.75
C THR A 211 11.41 12.51 -13.97
N LEU A 212 10.21 13.00 -14.32
CA LEU A 212 10.03 13.95 -15.43
C LEU A 212 10.78 15.26 -15.16
N GLY A 213 10.83 15.71 -13.90
CA GLY A 213 11.57 16.90 -13.50
C GLY A 213 13.09 16.80 -13.69
N GLU A 214 13.65 15.59 -13.71
CA GLU A 214 15.09 15.34 -13.91
C GLU A 214 15.52 15.53 -15.38
N ALA A 215 14.58 15.44 -16.31
CA ALA A 215 14.80 15.57 -17.73
C ALA A 215 13.70 16.42 -18.38
N PRO A 216 13.76 17.76 -18.28
CA PRO A 216 12.77 18.64 -18.90
C PRO A 216 12.65 18.37 -20.41
N GLY A 217 11.41 18.24 -20.91
CA GLY A 217 11.14 17.81 -22.28
C GLY A 217 10.92 16.30 -22.46
N SER A 218 11.03 15.51 -21.38
CA SER A 218 10.58 14.12 -21.36
C SER A 218 9.10 13.99 -21.71
N VAL A 219 8.72 12.88 -22.33
CA VAL A 219 7.32 12.55 -22.63
C VAL A 219 6.86 11.37 -21.79
N LEU A 220 5.65 11.44 -21.26
CA LEU A 220 5.02 10.36 -20.50
C LEU A 220 4.15 9.50 -21.42
N VAL A 221 4.25 8.18 -21.28
CA VAL A 221 3.34 7.20 -21.90
C VAL A 221 2.85 6.20 -20.84
N SER A 222 1.62 5.74 -20.94
CA SER A 222 1.07 4.71 -20.04
C SER A 222 0.60 3.47 -20.78
N THR A 223 0.31 3.59 -22.08
CA THR A 223 -0.34 2.57 -22.89
C THR A 223 0.30 2.43 -24.27
N VAL A 224 0.00 1.32 -24.95
CA VAL A 224 0.37 1.09 -26.36
C VAL A 224 -0.15 2.23 -27.25
N ASP A 225 -1.37 2.71 -26.99
CA ASP A 225 -2.00 3.80 -27.72
C ASP A 225 -1.27 5.15 -27.53
N ASP A 226 -0.70 5.40 -26.34
CA ASP A 226 0.13 6.59 -26.12
C ASP A 226 1.40 6.53 -26.98
N VAL A 227 2.01 5.36 -27.10
CA VAL A 227 3.16 5.13 -27.97
C VAL A 227 2.79 5.35 -29.44
N ASP A 228 1.59 4.95 -29.86
CA ASP A 228 1.11 5.17 -31.22
C ASP A 228 0.94 6.64 -31.59
N ARG A 229 0.58 7.47 -30.60
CA ARG A 229 0.46 8.92 -30.75
C ARG A 229 1.77 9.66 -30.52
N LEU A 230 2.81 8.99 -30.04
CA LEU A 230 4.06 9.61 -29.65
C LEU A 230 4.79 10.20 -30.86
N SER A 231 5.08 11.50 -30.79
CA SER A 231 5.94 12.21 -31.73
C SER A 231 7.22 12.61 -31.01
N VAL A 232 8.37 12.18 -31.53
CA VAL A 232 9.69 12.53 -31.00
C VAL A 232 10.46 13.35 -32.05
N PRO A 233 11.32 14.31 -31.66
CA PRO A 233 12.11 15.09 -32.60
C PRO A 233 13.02 14.24 -33.49
N ASP A 234 13.66 13.23 -32.91
CA ASP A 234 14.54 12.30 -33.60
C ASP A 234 14.28 10.85 -33.15
N PRO A 235 13.68 10.01 -34.03
CA PRO A 235 13.44 8.59 -33.75
C PRO A 235 14.69 7.75 -33.43
N ALA A 236 15.87 8.19 -33.83
CA ALA A 236 17.13 7.46 -33.62
C ALA A 236 17.75 7.70 -32.22
N THR A 237 17.26 8.70 -31.49
CA THR A 237 17.79 9.13 -30.19
C THR A 237 16.71 9.11 -29.12
N VAL A 238 16.02 7.97 -28.98
CA VAL A 238 15.03 7.76 -27.92
C VAL A 238 15.64 6.93 -26.80
N THR A 239 15.47 7.37 -25.54
CA THR A 239 15.69 6.52 -24.37
C THR A 239 14.38 6.38 -23.62
N PHE A 240 13.92 5.15 -23.36
CA PHE A 240 12.77 4.93 -22.50
C PHE A 240 13.19 4.46 -21.10
N LEU A 241 12.40 4.87 -20.10
CA LEU A 241 12.55 4.52 -18.69
C LEU A 241 11.18 4.06 -18.16
N ALA A 242 11.15 3.38 -17.01
CA ALA A 242 9.88 2.98 -16.40
C ALA A 242 9.77 3.40 -14.93
N GLN A 243 8.53 3.68 -14.51
CA GLN A 243 8.16 3.76 -13.10
C GLN A 243 8.36 2.40 -12.42
N THR A 244 8.91 2.41 -11.20
CA THR A 244 9.38 1.21 -10.49
C THR A 244 8.27 0.26 -10.03
N THR A 245 7.01 0.70 -10.07
CA THR A 245 5.82 0.02 -9.50
C THR A 245 4.81 -0.44 -10.55
N LEU A 246 5.18 -0.46 -11.83
CA LEU A 246 4.28 -0.89 -12.90
C LEU A 246 4.03 -2.40 -12.92
N ALA A 247 2.95 -2.81 -13.59
CA ALA A 247 2.73 -4.20 -13.93
C ALA A 247 3.77 -4.63 -14.97
N VAL A 248 4.47 -5.74 -14.71
CA VAL A 248 5.56 -6.23 -15.56
C VAL A 248 5.03 -6.55 -16.96
N ASP A 249 3.93 -7.29 -17.03
CA ASP A 249 3.33 -7.75 -18.29
C ASP A 249 2.81 -6.57 -19.14
N GLU A 250 2.10 -5.61 -18.52
CA GLU A 250 1.61 -4.41 -19.22
C GLU A 250 2.76 -3.53 -19.73
N THR A 251 3.83 -3.41 -18.95
CA THR A 251 5.00 -2.63 -19.35
C THR A 251 5.73 -3.31 -20.52
N ALA A 252 5.77 -4.64 -20.55
CA ALA A 252 6.37 -5.39 -21.66
C ALA A 252 5.65 -5.09 -22.99
N ASP A 253 4.32 -4.97 -23.00
CA ASP A 253 3.55 -4.60 -24.18
C ASP A 253 3.87 -3.18 -24.67
N VAL A 254 3.96 -2.21 -23.74
CA VAL A 254 4.34 -0.82 -24.07
C VAL A 254 5.76 -0.75 -24.62
N VAL A 255 6.71 -1.47 -24.02
CA VAL A 255 8.11 -1.56 -24.48
C VAL A 255 8.20 -2.21 -25.85
N ALA A 256 7.47 -3.31 -26.09
CA ALA A 256 7.43 -3.96 -27.38
C ALA A 256 6.91 -3.00 -28.46
N ARG A 257 5.88 -2.21 -28.16
CA ARG A 257 5.39 -1.19 -29.09
C ARG A 257 6.41 -0.07 -29.32
N LEU A 258 7.06 0.42 -28.26
CA LEU A 258 8.10 1.44 -28.34
C LEU A 258 9.23 0.99 -29.27
N ARG A 259 9.76 -0.23 -29.08
CA ARG A 259 10.82 -0.79 -29.93
C ARG A 259 10.37 -1.03 -31.36
N SER A 260 9.10 -1.38 -31.57
CA SER A 260 8.54 -1.49 -32.92
C SER A 260 8.47 -0.15 -33.65
N ARG A 261 8.14 0.94 -32.94
CA ARG A 261 8.03 2.29 -33.52
C ARG A 261 9.38 2.99 -33.63
N PHE A 262 10.27 2.76 -32.67
CA PHE A 262 11.59 3.35 -32.55
C PHE A 262 12.64 2.24 -32.39
N PRO A 263 13.10 1.63 -33.50
CA PRO A 263 14.00 0.47 -33.46
C PRO A 263 15.33 0.70 -32.73
N ASP A 264 15.82 1.94 -32.74
CA ASP A 264 17.07 2.35 -32.07
C ASP A 264 16.86 2.81 -30.62
N ALA A 265 15.63 2.72 -30.09
CA ALA A 265 15.32 3.16 -28.73
C ALA A 265 16.11 2.35 -27.69
N ARG A 266 16.74 3.08 -26.77
CA ARG A 266 17.56 2.53 -25.68
C ARG A 266 16.73 2.46 -24.42
N GLY A 267 17.00 1.48 -23.56
CA GLY A 267 16.32 1.37 -22.28
C GLY A 267 16.05 -0.07 -21.90
N ALA A 268 15.92 -0.29 -20.60
CA ALA A 268 15.60 -1.56 -20.01
C ALA A 268 14.56 -1.31 -18.90
N ALA A 269 13.28 -1.23 -19.28
CA ALA A 269 12.19 -1.04 -18.33
C ALA A 269 12.16 -2.15 -17.26
N GLU A 270 12.59 -3.37 -17.63
CA GLU A 270 12.76 -4.50 -16.71
C GLU A 270 13.81 -4.23 -15.60
N GLU A 271 14.80 -3.37 -15.86
CA GLU A 271 15.80 -2.95 -14.86
C GLU A 271 15.29 -1.80 -13.96
N ASP A 272 14.31 -1.03 -14.45
CA ASP A 272 13.69 0.07 -13.72
C ASP A 272 12.54 -0.41 -12.83
N ILE A 273 11.71 -1.37 -13.28
CA ILE A 273 10.75 -2.04 -12.39
C ILE A 273 11.52 -2.75 -11.28
N CYS A 274 11.24 -2.39 -10.03
CA CYS A 274 12.05 -2.86 -8.93
C CYS A 274 11.78 -4.32 -8.58
N TYR A 275 12.78 -4.98 -7.98
CA TYR A 275 12.67 -6.37 -7.52
C TYR A 275 11.41 -6.60 -6.67
N ALA A 276 11.06 -5.64 -5.81
CA ALA A 276 9.96 -5.78 -4.87
C ALA A 276 8.60 -5.86 -5.59
N THR A 277 8.43 -5.09 -6.67
CA THR A 277 7.26 -5.10 -7.53
C THR A 277 7.16 -6.44 -8.27
N THR A 278 8.23 -6.85 -8.94
CA THR A 278 8.29 -8.11 -9.69
C THR A 278 8.02 -9.32 -8.79
N ASN A 279 8.72 -9.41 -7.66
CA ASN A 279 8.58 -10.54 -6.75
C ASN A 279 7.18 -10.64 -6.13
N ARG A 280 6.52 -9.51 -5.82
CA ARG A 280 5.14 -9.52 -5.30
C ARG A 280 4.13 -9.93 -6.37
N GLN A 281 4.34 -9.53 -7.63
CA GLN A 281 3.55 -9.99 -8.76
C GLN A 281 3.73 -11.50 -8.99
N ASP A 282 4.95 -12.03 -8.86
CA ASP A 282 5.21 -13.47 -8.90
C ASP A 282 4.61 -14.23 -7.72
N ALA A 283 4.75 -13.70 -6.51
CA ALA A 283 4.15 -14.29 -5.32
C ALA A 283 2.62 -14.34 -5.42
N LEU A 284 2.00 -13.28 -5.97
CA LEU A 284 0.57 -13.26 -6.25
C LEU A 284 0.18 -14.34 -7.27
N ARG A 285 0.92 -14.46 -8.38
CA ARG A 285 0.69 -15.54 -9.39
C ARG A 285 0.66 -16.91 -8.73
N SER A 286 1.54 -17.15 -7.76
CA SER A 286 1.63 -18.43 -7.06
C SER A 286 0.40 -18.75 -6.20
N VAL A 287 -0.43 -17.79 -5.83
CA VAL A 287 -1.64 -18.01 -4.99
C VAL A 287 -2.95 -17.79 -5.74
N ALA A 288 -2.97 -16.91 -6.74
CA ALA A 288 -4.20 -16.43 -7.36
C ALA A 288 -4.96 -17.54 -8.11
N SER A 289 -4.26 -18.43 -8.81
CA SER A 289 -4.87 -19.52 -9.60
C SER A 289 -5.63 -20.55 -8.76
N ASP A 290 -5.25 -20.66 -7.49
CA ASP A 290 -5.76 -21.69 -6.58
C ASP A 290 -6.73 -21.10 -5.54
N ALA A 291 -7.04 -19.81 -5.67
CA ALA A 291 -7.91 -19.08 -4.77
C ALA A 291 -9.28 -18.82 -5.41
N ASP A 292 -10.34 -18.85 -4.59
CA ASP A 292 -11.68 -18.43 -4.99
C ASP A 292 -11.79 -16.88 -4.96
N LEU A 293 -11.00 -16.25 -4.09
CA LEU A 293 -10.91 -14.81 -3.86
C LEU A 293 -9.47 -14.43 -3.51
N VAL A 294 -8.96 -13.35 -4.09
CA VAL A 294 -7.73 -12.70 -3.63
C VAL A 294 -8.08 -11.45 -2.81
N LEU A 295 -7.50 -11.35 -1.62
CA LEU A 295 -7.47 -10.11 -0.84
C LEU A 295 -6.07 -9.51 -0.95
N VAL A 296 -5.99 -8.26 -1.38
CA VAL A 296 -4.74 -7.49 -1.43
C VAL A 296 -4.82 -6.41 -0.36
N VAL A 297 -3.92 -6.47 0.62
CA VAL A 297 -3.83 -5.42 1.66
C VAL A 297 -2.99 -4.25 1.12
N GLY A 298 -3.55 -3.06 1.13
CA GLY A 298 -2.89 -1.82 0.75
C GLY A 298 -3.87 -0.69 0.41
N SER A 299 -3.40 0.54 0.52
CA SER A 299 -4.22 1.73 0.31
C SER A 299 -4.49 2.01 -1.17
N ALA A 300 -5.62 2.67 -1.46
CA ALA A 300 -6.09 2.92 -2.81
C ALA A 300 -5.13 3.79 -3.66
N ASN A 301 -4.34 4.66 -3.03
CA ASN A 301 -3.33 5.48 -3.72
C ASN A 301 -2.00 4.74 -3.98
N SER A 302 -1.84 3.49 -3.53
CA SER A 302 -0.63 2.71 -3.78
C SER A 302 -0.66 2.04 -5.17
N SER A 303 0.16 2.53 -6.10
CA SER A 303 0.29 1.97 -7.45
C SER A 303 0.55 0.45 -7.43
N ASN A 304 1.56 0.02 -6.67
CA ASN A 304 1.92 -1.40 -6.55
C ASN A 304 0.77 -2.26 -5.99
N SER A 305 0.07 -1.81 -4.94
CA SER A 305 -1.07 -2.57 -4.38
C SER A 305 -2.20 -2.73 -5.40
N ARG A 306 -2.51 -1.66 -6.16
CA ARG A 306 -3.52 -1.73 -7.23
C ARG A 306 -3.09 -2.70 -8.35
N ARG A 307 -1.81 -2.65 -8.77
CA ARG A 307 -1.30 -3.56 -9.81
C ARG A 307 -1.46 -5.02 -9.41
N LEU A 308 -1.28 -5.36 -8.13
CA LEU A 308 -1.55 -6.71 -7.61
C LEU A 308 -3.03 -7.10 -7.75
N ALA A 309 -3.95 -6.26 -7.28
CA ALA A 309 -5.38 -6.56 -7.38
C ALA A 309 -5.83 -6.73 -8.84
N GLU A 310 -5.42 -5.81 -9.71
CA GLU A 310 -5.73 -5.88 -11.15
C GLU A 310 -5.10 -7.10 -11.82
N GLN A 311 -3.89 -7.51 -11.42
CA GLN A 311 -3.25 -8.70 -11.96
C GLN A 311 -4.04 -9.97 -11.64
N ALA A 312 -4.53 -10.10 -10.41
CA ALA A 312 -5.36 -11.25 -10.03
C ALA A 312 -6.65 -11.30 -10.87
N VAL A 313 -7.30 -10.15 -11.09
CA VAL A 313 -8.48 -10.05 -11.96
C VAL A 313 -8.15 -10.44 -13.40
N ARG A 314 -7.04 -9.95 -13.96
CA ARG A 314 -6.56 -10.32 -15.30
C ARG A 314 -6.30 -11.83 -15.44
N GLN A 315 -5.91 -12.50 -14.36
CA GLN A 315 -5.69 -13.94 -14.32
C GLN A 315 -6.97 -14.76 -14.10
N GLY A 316 -8.13 -14.10 -14.02
CA GLY A 316 -9.44 -14.73 -13.91
C GLY A 316 -9.90 -14.97 -12.46
N THR A 317 -9.14 -14.52 -11.46
CA THR A 317 -9.52 -14.66 -10.05
C THR A 317 -10.11 -13.35 -9.54
N ARG A 318 -11.25 -13.43 -8.87
CA ARG A 318 -11.83 -12.27 -8.18
C ARG A 318 -10.82 -11.71 -7.18
N ALA A 319 -10.61 -10.40 -7.18
CA ALA A 319 -9.72 -9.74 -6.23
C ALA A 319 -10.31 -8.45 -5.67
N GLU A 320 -10.00 -8.18 -4.41
CA GLU A 320 -10.45 -6.98 -3.70
C GLU A 320 -9.23 -6.32 -3.03
N LEU A 321 -9.07 -5.02 -3.23
CA LEU A 321 -8.07 -4.19 -2.55
C LEU A 321 -8.69 -3.65 -1.26
N VAL A 322 -8.03 -3.87 -0.12
CA VAL A 322 -8.51 -3.43 1.20
C VAL A 322 -7.40 -2.67 1.93
N ASP A 323 -7.73 -1.54 2.55
CA ASP A 323 -6.75 -0.82 3.39
C ASP A 323 -6.42 -1.65 4.64
N ASP A 324 -7.46 -2.17 5.30
CA ASP A 324 -7.38 -3.05 6.46
C ASP A 324 -8.52 -4.09 6.48
N VAL A 325 -8.53 -4.90 7.54
CA VAL A 325 -9.55 -5.92 7.82
C VAL A 325 -10.97 -5.35 7.91
N SER A 326 -11.16 -4.11 8.37
CA SER A 326 -12.48 -3.50 8.54
C SER A 326 -13.16 -3.24 7.21
N HIS A 327 -12.39 -3.08 6.12
CA HIS A 327 -12.89 -2.85 4.76
C HIS A 327 -13.41 -4.11 4.06
N VAL A 328 -13.11 -5.30 4.60
CA VAL A 328 -13.62 -6.57 4.05
C VAL A 328 -15.14 -6.62 4.18
N ARG A 329 -15.79 -7.20 3.17
CA ARG A 329 -17.23 -7.34 3.10
C ARG A 329 -17.68 -8.80 3.12
N PRO A 330 -18.79 -9.14 3.80
CA PRO A 330 -19.22 -10.53 3.92
C PRO A 330 -19.56 -11.15 2.57
N GLU A 331 -20.15 -10.39 1.64
CA GLU A 331 -20.51 -10.86 0.29
C GLU A 331 -19.30 -11.27 -0.57
N TRP A 332 -18.08 -10.86 -0.19
CA TRP A 332 -16.86 -11.30 -0.85
C TRP A 332 -16.47 -12.71 -0.42
N LEU A 333 -16.73 -13.05 0.84
CA LEU A 333 -16.39 -14.33 1.44
C LEU A 333 -17.45 -15.41 1.22
N ALA A 334 -18.61 -15.05 0.66
CA ALA A 334 -19.68 -15.97 0.35
C ALA A 334 -19.22 -16.99 -0.71
N GLY A 335 -19.20 -18.27 -0.33
CA GLY A 335 -18.75 -19.37 -1.20
C GLY A 335 -17.23 -19.51 -1.36
N ALA A 336 -16.44 -18.52 -0.92
CA ALA A 336 -14.98 -18.57 -0.98
C ALA A 336 -14.42 -19.47 0.14
N ARG A 337 -13.89 -20.64 -0.24
CA ARG A 337 -13.25 -21.60 0.66
C ARG A 337 -11.73 -21.40 0.73
N THR A 338 -11.13 -20.99 -0.39
CA THR A 338 -9.71 -20.67 -0.48
C THR A 338 -9.53 -19.19 -0.75
N ILE A 339 -8.81 -18.49 0.14
CA ILE A 339 -8.49 -17.07 0.02
C ILE A 339 -7.01 -16.93 -0.29
N GLY A 340 -6.68 -16.34 -1.43
CA GLY A 340 -5.34 -15.83 -1.72
C GLY A 340 -5.13 -14.53 -0.95
N LEU A 341 -4.04 -14.42 -0.19
CA LEU A 341 -3.75 -13.22 0.59
C LEU A 341 -2.35 -12.71 0.26
N THR A 342 -2.26 -11.44 -0.11
CA THR A 342 -1.01 -10.72 -0.32
C THR A 342 -1.13 -9.29 0.20
N ALA A 343 -0.03 -8.55 0.14
CA ALA A 343 0.01 -7.15 0.55
C ALA A 343 1.00 -6.37 -0.31
N GLY A 344 0.64 -5.12 -0.62
CA GLY A 344 1.51 -4.21 -1.34
C GLY A 344 2.76 -3.84 -0.54
N ALA A 345 3.76 -3.31 -1.25
CA ALA A 345 5.07 -2.95 -0.71
C ALA A 345 5.03 -1.86 0.37
N SER A 346 3.93 -1.09 0.48
CA SER A 346 3.73 -0.06 1.50
C SER A 346 2.83 -0.51 2.66
N ALA A 347 2.30 -1.73 2.63
CA ALA A 347 1.38 -2.23 3.66
C ALA A 347 2.16 -2.86 4.83
N PRO A 348 1.90 -2.42 6.09
CA PRO A 348 2.49 -3.03 7.28
C PRO A 348 2.20 -4.54 7.37
N PRO A 349 3.18 -5.37 7.78
CA PRO A 349 2.96 -6.81 7.98
C PRO A 349 1.83 -7.11 8.98
N GLY A 350 1.67 -6.28 10.01
CA GLY A 350 0.64 -6.45 11.04
C GLY A 350 -0.80 -6.46 10.52
N LEU A 351 -1.09 -5.75 9.41
CA LEU A 351 -2.44 -5.73 8.80
C LEU A 351 -2.80 -7.09 8.18
N VAL A 352 -1.80 -7.80 7.64
CA VAL A 352 -1.98 -9.15 7.10
C VAL A 352 -2.27 -10.13 8.23
N ASP A 353 -1.50 -10.04 9.31
CA ASP A 353 -1.68 -10.88 10.49
C ASP A 353 -3.05 -10.65 11.15
N GLU A 354 -3.50 -9.40 11.20
CA GLU A 354 -4.82 -9.02 11.70
C GLU A 354 -5.94 -9.62 10.84
N LEU A 355 -5.84 -9.53 9.52
CA LEU A 355 -6.83 -10.12 8.61
C LEU A 355 -6.90 -11.66 8.77
N VAL A 356 -5.76 -12.35 8.86
CA VAL A 356 -5.74 -13.80 9.12
C VAL A 356 -6.38 -14.13 10.47
N ARG A 357 -6.08 -13.35 11.51
CA ARG A 357 -6.67 -13.52 12.85
C ARG A 357 -8.18 -13.33 12.82
N ALA A 358 -8.67 -12.29 12.15
CA ALA A 358 -10.09 -11.98 12.05
C ALA A 358 -10.86 -13.06 11.26
N LEU A 359 -10.28 -13.58 10.16
CA LEU A 359 -10.83 -14.74 9.45
C LEU A 359 -10.95 -15.97 10.36
N GLY A 360 -9.99 -16.17 11.27
CA GLY A 360 -10.05 -17.19 12.32
C GLY A 360 -11.22 -17.02 13.30
N GLY A 361 -11.76 -15.80 13.41
CA GLY A 361 -12.99 -15.48 14.13
C GLY A 361 -14.27 -15.77 13.35
N LEU A 362 -14.20 -16.27 12.12
CA LEU A 362 -15.36 -16.71 11.33
C LEU A 362 -15.38 -18.24 11.14
N GLY A 363 -14.39 -18.97 11.67
CA GLY A 363 -14.25 -20.41 11.55
C GLY A 363 -12.79 -20.86 11.53
N PRO A 364 -12.51 -22.18 11.52
CA PRO A 364 -11.15 -22.69 11.43
C PRO A 364 -10.43 -22.20 10.17
N VAL A 365 -9.20 -21.68 10.33
CA VAL A 365 -8.36 -21.22 9.21
C VAL A 365 -7.10 -22.08 9.12
N THR A 366 -6.84 -22.65 7.94
CA THR A 366 -5.54 -23.27 7.61
C THR A 366 -4.73 -22.31 6.76
N VAL A 367 -3.56 -21.90 7.24
CA VAL A 367 -2.67 -20.99 6.51
C VAL A 367 -1.56 -21.80 5.84
N THR A 368 -1.38 -21.59 4.52
CA THR A 368 -0.26 -22.14 3.75
C THR A 368 0.49 -21.00 3.08
N GLU A 369 1.73 -20.76 3.47
CA GLU A 369 2.59 -19.76 2.82
C GLU A 369 3.21 -20.33 1.54
N ARG A 370 3.12 -19.56 0.44
CA ARG A 370 3.77 -19.87 -0.85
C ARG A 370 4.87 -18.85 -1.11
N ARG A 371 6.10 -19.27 -0.84
CA ARG A 371 7.30 -18.45 -1.04
C ARG A 371 7.91 -18.72 -2.41
N THR A 372 7.94 -17.69 -3.26
CA THR A 372 8.56 -17.76 -4.59
C THR A 372 10.05 -17.41 -4.54
N VAL A 373 10.43 -16.47 -3.68
CA VAL A 373 11.81 -15.99 -3.55
C VAL A 373 12.08 -15.43 -2.14
N ALA A 374 13.37 -15.35 -1.76
CA ALA A 374 13.82 -14.65 -0.56
C ALA A 374 14.35 -13.26 -0.92
N GLU A 375 13.85 -12.21 -0.27
CA GLU A 375 14.35 -10.85 -0.43
C GLU A 375 15.41 -10.58 0.66
N THR A 376 16.65 -10.30 0.25
CA THR A 376 17.78 -10.02 1.17
C THR A 376 18.33 -8.59 1.03
N VAL A 377 17.73 -7.78 0.16
CA VAL A 377 18.16 -6.41 -0.11
C VAL A 377 17.94 -5.55 1.13
N ARG A 378 18.93 -4.72 1.46
CA ARG A 378 18.84 -3.68 2.49
C ARG A 378 19.46 -2.40 1.97
N PHE A 379 18.90 -1.27 2.36
CA PHE A 379 19.45 0.05 2.02
C PHE A 379 19.93 0.75 3.27
N THR A 380 21.06 1.43 3.17
CA THR A 380 21.62 2.24 4.27
C THR A 380 20.82 3.53 4.43
N LEU A 381 20.74 4.01 5.66
CA LEU A 381 20.15 5.31 5.97
C LEU A 381 21.06 6.43 5.44
N PRO A 382 20.48 7.57 5.03
CA PRO A 382 21.25 8.78 4.77
C PRO A 382 21.78 9.37 6.11
N PRO A 383 22.70 10.34 6.06
CA PRO A 383 23.01 11.16 7.23
C PRO A 383 21.72 11.78 7.79
N LEU A 384 21.55 11.70 9.11
CA LEU A 384 20.45 12.36 9.82
C LEU A 384 20.95 13.69 10.40
N PRO A 385 20.03 14.65 10.64
CA PRO A 385 20.38 15.90 11.31
C PRO A 385 21.00 15.61 12.69
N GLU A 386 21.99 16.41 13.10
CA GLU A 386 22.47 16.37 14.48
C GLU A 386 21.33 16.78 15.42
N ALA A 387 21.26 16.18 16.61
CA ALA A 387 20.27 16.59 17.61
C ALA A 387 20.50 18.07 17.94
N SER A 388 19.45 18.89 17.85
CA SER A 388 19.53 20.25 18.40
C SER A 388 19.82 20.14 19.90
N PRO A 389 20.82 20.87 20.42
CA PRO A 389 21.24 20.79 21.82
C PRO A 389 20.17 21.22 22.83
#